data_AF-A0A2K9A7L0-F1
#
_entry.id   AF-A0A2K9A7L0-F1
#
_cell.length_a   1.000
_cell.length_b   1.000
_cell.length_c   1.000
_cell.angle_alpha   90.00
_cell.angle_beta   90.00
_cell.angle_gamma   90.00
#
_symmetry.space_group_name_H-M   'P 1'
#
loop_
_entity.id
_entity.type
_entity.pdbx_description
1 polymer ?
#
loop_
_entity_poly.entity_id
_entity_poly.type
_entity_poly.pdbx_seq_one_letter_code
_entity_poly.pdbx_strand_id
1 'polypeptide(L)'
;MKCSICSKEIQGDEHNALPIAVEPCCSTCNDNVVIPMRIYNLGNNTKEALLMSPDFKLKIIKPKADKFTLKELQDLVEGYIEYYPTSNKNYNIIVNEEGLLMRLSLNKISSSVFGIHAVGNVLIVPKKLIR
;
A
#
# COMPACT_ATOMS: atom_id res chain seq x y z
N MET A 1 -4.39 -18.63 -17.72
CA MET A 1 -5.17 -17.52 -17.11
C MET A 1 -4.21 -16.50 -16.50
N LYS A 2 -4.53 -15.20 -16.50
CA LYS A 2 -3.66 -14.15 -15.93
C LYS A 2 -4.18 -13.69 -14.58
N CYS A 3 -3.27 -13.43 -13.64
CA CYS A 3 -3.56 -12.84 -12.34
C CYS A 3 -4.07 -11.41 -12.50
N SER A 4 -5.19 -11.09 -11.88
CA SER A 4 -5.83 -9.76 -11.94
C SER A 4 -5.02 -8.63 -11.28
N ILE A 5 -4.07 -8.96 -10.40
CA ILE A 5 -3.28 -7.99 -9.63
C ILE A 5 -1.94 -7.68 -10.31
N CYS A 6 -1.19 -8.72 -10.71
CA CYS A 6 0.15 -8.54 -11.27
C CYS A 6 0.24 -8.76 -12.78
N SER A 7 -0.87 -9.14 -13.42
CA SER A 7 -0.99 -9.42 -14.87
C SER A 7 -0.09 -10.54 -15.41
N LYS A 8 0.63 -11.26 -14.52
CA LYS A 8 1.41 -12.45 -14.86
C LYS A 8 0.51 -13.68 -14.95
N GLU A 9 1.00 -14.78 -15.53
CA GLU A 9 0.30 -16.06 -15.46
C GLU A 9 0.11 -16.51 -14.01
N ILE A 10 -1.01 -17.20 -13.74
CA ILE A 10 -1.28 -17.73 -12.41
C ILE A 10 -0.25 -18.82 -12.10
N GLN A 11 0.58 -18.56 -11.08
CA GLN A 11 1.51 -19.52 -10.50
C GLN A 11 0.93 -20.06 -9.18
N GLY A 12 0.99 -21.39 -9.01
CA GLY A 12 0.37 -22.08 -7.89
C GLY A 12 -1.15 -22.16 -8.02
N ASP A 13 -1.84 -22.18 -6.88
CA ASP A 13 -3.30 -22.24 -6.84
C ASP A 13 -3.93 -20.90 -7.21
N GLU A 14 -5.15 -20.99 -7.74
CA GLU A 14 -6.02 -19.86 -8.02
C GLU A 14 -6.76 -19.40 -6.75
N HIS A 15 -6.74 -18.09 -6.49
CA HIS A 15 -7.38 -17.51 -5.30
C HIS A 15 -8.35 -16.40 -5.67
N ASN A 16 -9.40 -16.24 -4.87
CA ASN A 16 -10.28 -15.08 -4.92
C ASN A 16 -9.50 -13.80 -4.63
N ALA A 17 -9.52 -12.82 -5.53
CA ALA A 17 -8.78 -11.56 -5.38
C ALA A 17 -9.52 -10.47 -4.58
N LEU A 18 -10.75 -10.71 -4.12
CA LEU A 18 -11.51 -9.74 -3.33
C LEU A 18 -10.77 -9.44 -2.00
N PRO A 19 -10.71 -8.17 -1.57
CA PRO A 19 -11.46 -7.01 -2.09
C PRO A 19 -10.71 -6.21 -3.18
N ILE A 20 -9.56 -6.69 -3.66
CA ILE A 20 -8.68 -5.96 -4.57
C ILE A 20 -9.23 -5.95 -6.00
N ALA A 21 -9.67 -7.11 -6.48
CA ALA A 21 -10.21 -7.29 -7.81
C ALA A 21 -11.29 -8.40 -7.80
N VAL A 22 -12.13 -8.42 -8.84
CA VAL A 22 -13.18 -9.43 -9.01
C VAL A 22 -12.62 -10.73 -9.60
N GLU A 23 -11.68 -10.59 -10.53
CA GLU A 23 -11.04 -11.72 -11.23
C GLU A 23 -9.97 -12.42 -10.37
N PRO A 24 -9.64 -13.70 -10.62
CA PRO A 24 -8.72 -14.47 -9.76
C PRO A 24 -7.29 -13.93 -9.70
N CYS A 25 -6.58 -14.27 -8.62
CA CYS A 25 -5.16 -13.95 -8.42
C CYS A 25 -4.31 -15.18 -8.14
N CYS A 26 -2.99 -15.05 -8.35
CA CYS A 26 -2.02 -16.09 -8.04
C CYS A 26 -1.66 -16.14 -6.54
N SER A 27 -1.08 -17.26 -6.11
CA SER A 27 -0.72 -17.49 -4.70
C SER A 27 0.18 -16.39 -4.12
N THR A 28 1.19 -15.95 -4.88
CA THR A 28 2.08 -14.85 -4.44
C THR A 28 1.32 -13.54 -4.20
N CYS A 29 0.35 -13.19 -5.04
CA CYS A 29 -0.46 -11.98 -4.84
C CYS A 29 -1.47 -12.17 -3.71
N ASN A 30 -2.01 -13.38 -3.56
CA ASN A 30 -2.90 -13.69 -2.46
C ASN A 30 -2.19 -13.46 -1.10
N ASP A 31 -0.99 -13.99 -0.94
CA ASP A 31 -0.23 -13.92 0.31
C ASP A 31 0.30 -12.51 0.61
N ASN A 32 0.74 -11.79 -0.43
CA ASN A 32 1.39 -10.48 -0.24
C ASN A 32 0.45 -9.29 -0.37
N VAL A 33 -0.75 -9.46 -0.93
CA VAL A 33 -1.68 -8.35 -1.22
C VAL A 33 -3.07 -8.65 -0.68
N VAL A 34 -3.69 -9.74 -1.11
CA VAL A 34 -5.11 -9.99 -0.81
C VAL A 34 -5.34 -10.28 0.67
N ILE A 35 -4.59 -11.22 1.26
CA ILE A 35 -4.70 -11.57 2.68
C ILE A 35 -4.38 -10.36 3.57
N PRO A 36 -3.26 -9.63 3.39
CA PRO A 36 -3.00 -8.41 4.16
C PRO A 36 -4.12 -7.38 4.06
N MET A 37 -4.69 -7.19 2.87
CA MET A 37 -5.79 -6.23 2.68
C MET A 37 -7.08 -6.68 3.38
N ARG A 38 -7.38 -7.98 3.37
CA ARG A 38 -8.51 -8.54 4.13
C ARG A 38 -8.32 -8.32 5.63
N ILE A 39 -7.12 -8.61 6.15
CA ILE A 39 -6.79 -8.38 7.56
C ILE A 39 -6.94 -6.90 7.91
N TYR A 40 -6.38 -6.02 7.07
CA TYR A 40 -6.56 -4.58 7.22
C TYR A 40 -8.05 -4.25 7.27
N ASN A 41 -8.87 -4.63 6.28
CA ASN A 41 -10.31 -4.32 6.28
C ASN A 41 -11.11 -4.90 7.46
N LEU A 42 -10.67 -6.02 8.05
CA LEU A 42 -11.26 -6.58 9.27
C LEU A 42 -10.88 -5.78 10.53
N GLY A 43 -9.71 -5.14 10.51
CA GLY A 43 -9.29 -4.21 11.54
C GLY A 43 -10.11 -2.93 11.48
N ASN A 44 -10.64 -2.47 12.62
CA ASN A 44 -11.11 -1.09 12.78
C ASN A 44 -9.86 -0.18 12.68
N ASN A 45 -9.38 0.10 11.46
CA ASN A 45 -8.04 0.63 11.09
C ASN A 45 -7.79 2.04 11.57
N THR A 46 -7.55 2.10 12.85
CA THR A 46 -7.46 3.32 13.60
C THR A 46 -6.06 3.40 14.24
N LYS A 47 -5.33 2.29 14.35
CA LYS A 47 -4.01 2.21 14.99
C LYS A 47 -2.88 1.73 14.07
N GLU A 48 -3.18 1.49 12.80
CA GLU A 48 -2.29 0.86 11.85
C GLU A 48 -2.29 1.64 10.53
N ALA A 49 -1.15 1.67 9.85
CA ALA A 49 -0.97 2.19 8.50
C ALA A 49 -0.76 1.03 7.52
N LEU A 50 -1.11 1.27 6.26
CA LEU A 50 -0.88 0.32 5.17
C LEU A 50 0.28 0.81 4.30
N LEU A 51 1.36 0.04 4.25
CA LEU A 51 2.52 0.26 3.38
C LEU A 51 2.38 -0.60 2.12
N MET A 52 2.47 0.05 0.97
CA MET A 52 2.51 -0.56 -0.35
C MET A 52 3.90 -0.40 -0.94
N SER A 53 4.52 -1.49 -1.37
CA SER A 53 5.81 -1.47 -2.07
C SER A 53 5.65 -1.80 -3.58
N PRO A 54 6.50 -1.26 -4.47
CA PRO A 54 6.44 -1.52 -5.91
C PRO A 54 6.61 -2.99 -6.30
N ASP A 55 7.19 -3.81 -5.42
CA ASP A 55 7.44 -5.24 -5.62
C ASP A 55 6.24 -6.14 -5.27
N PHE A 56 5.03 -5.57 -5.29
CA PHE A 56 3.77 -6.22 -4.98
C PHE A 56 3.63 -6.72 -3.54
N LYS A 57 4.06 -5.92 -2.56
CA LYS A 57 3.90 -6.24 -1.13
C LYS A 57 3.06 -5.21 -0.40
N LEU A 58 2.11 -5.70 0.39
CA LEU A 58 1.37 -4.95 1.40
C LEU A 58 1.84 -5.34 2.79
N LYS A 59 2.09 -4.33 3.63
CA LYS A 59 2.41 -4.52 5.05
C LYS A 59 1.56 -3.62 5.91
N ILE A 60 1.08 -4.18 7.02
CA ILE A 60 0.42 -3.42 8.08
C ILE A 60 1.52 -2.97 9.04
N ILE A 61 1.64 -1.66 9.26
CA ILE A 61 2.71 -1.04 10.06
C ILE A 61 2.10 -0.25 11.22
N LYS A 62 2.73 -0.32 12.39
CA LYS A 62 2.38 0.48 13.57
C LYS A 62 3.48 1.51 13.85
N PRO A 63 3.14 2.69 14.37
CA PRO A 63 4.15 3.58 14.93
C PRO A 63 4.87 2.89 16.09
N LYS A 64 6.15 3.23 16.32
CA LYS A 64 6.89 2.71 17.48
C LYS A 64 6.32 3.20 18.81
N ALA A 65 5.61 4.33 18.79
CA ALA A 65 4.93 4.93 19.92
C ALA A 65 3.43 5.09 19.64
N ASP A 66 2.81 6.18 20.09
CA ASP A 66 1.40 6.49 19.89
C ASP A 66 1.07 6.98 18.46
N LYS A 67 2.00 7.73 17.87
CA LYS A 67 1.90 8.35 16.54
C LYS A 67 3.20 8.18 15.78
N PHE A 68 3.14 8.20 14.45
CA PHE A 68 4.31 8.25 13.60
C PHE A 68 5.03 9.58 13.77
N THR A 69 6.34 9.49 13.95
CA THR A 69 7.26 10.61 13.82
C THR A 69 7.54 10.89 12.33
N LEU A 70 7.96 12.12 12.01
CA LEU A 70 8.40 12.46 10.65
C LEU A 70 9.49 11.51 10.16
N LYS A 71 10.45 11.17 11.02
CA LYS A 71 11.55 10.27 10.66
C LYS A 71 11.05 8.86 10.31
N GLU A 72 10.10 8.31 11.06
CA GLU A 72 9.50 7.00 10.70
C GLU A 72 8.81 7.06 9.34
N LEU A 73 8.08 8.14 9.05
CA LEU A 73 7.41 8.29 7.76
C LEU A 73 8.43 8.39 6.61
N GLN A 74 9.50 9.18 6.79
CA GLN A 74 10.59 9.31 5.82
C GLN A 74 11.31 7.98 5.59
N ASP A 75 11.58 7.22 6.66
CA ASP A 75 12.20 5.90 6.56
C ASP A 75 11.30 4.90 5.79
N LEU A 76 9.97 4.98 5.96
CA LEU A 76 9.01 4.11 5.27
C LEU A 76 8.85 4.43 3.79
N VAL A 77 8.88 5.72 3.41
CA VAL A 77 8.81 6.13 1.99
C VAL A 77 10.17 6.24 1.32
N GLU A 78 11.26 6.05 2.08
CA GLU A 78 12.66 6.07 1.60
C GLU A 78 13.08 7.44 1.02
N GLY A 79 12.61 8.54 1.64
CA GLY A 79 12.93 9.91 1.21
C GLY A 79 12.16 10.99 1.98
N TYR A 80 12.18 12.24 1.50
CA TYR A 80 11.29 13.27 2.03
C TYR A 80 9.82 12.96 1.74
N ILE A 81 8.93 13.39 2.63
CA ILE A 81 7.50 13.07 2.52
C ILE A 81 6.75 14.13 1.74
N GLU A 82 5.84 13.68 0.89
CA GLU A 82 4.78 14.50 0.31
C GLU A 82 3.41 13.93 0.70
N TYR A 83 2.45 14.81 0.99
CA TYR A 83 1.06 14.43 1.15
C TYR A 83 0.38 14.34 -0.21
N TYR A 84 0.17 13.12 -0.69
CA TYR A 84 -0.56 12.91 -1.94
C TYR A 84 -2.03 13.34 -1.77
N PRO A 85 -2.60 14.11 -2.72
CA PRO A 85 -3.95 14.64 -2.60
C PRO A 85 -5.01 13.55 -2.36
N THR A 86 -5.87 13.77 -1.37
CA THR A 86 -7.03 12.90 -1.12
C THR A 86 -8.20 13.69 -0.52
N SER A 87 -9.42 13.34 -0.93
CA SER A 87 -10.65 13.86 -0.31
C SER A 87 -11.03 13.10 0.96
N ASN A 88 -10.29 12.03 1.32
CA ASN A 88 -10.62 11.22 2.47
C ASN A 88 -10.37 11.98 3.78
N LYS A 89 -11.38 11.95 4.67
CA LYS A 89 -11.31 12.63 5.97
C LYS A 89 -10.55 11.84 7.03
N ASN A 90 -10.40 10.53 6.85
CA ASN A 90 -9.92 9.60 7.87
C ASN A 90 -8.45 9.23 7.70
N TYR A 91 -7.91 9.25 6.47
CA TYR A 91 -6.51 8.95 6.20
C TYR A 91 -5.83 10.02 5.35
N ASN A 92 -4.51 10.06 5.46
CA ASN A 92 -3.59 10.74 4.55
C ASN A 92 -2.87 9.68 3.71
N ILE A 93 -2.46 10.06 2.50
CA ILE A 93 -1.57 9.27 1.67
C ILE A 93 -0.22 9.97 1.69
N ILE A 94 0.83 9.22 2.02
CA ILE A 94 2.19 9.73 2.16
C ILE A 94 3.06 9.00 1.15
N VAL A 95 3.83 9.78 0.38
CA VAL A 95 4.72 9.29 -0.68
C VAL A 95 6.08 9.95 -0.55
N ASN A 96 7.03 9.47 -1.34
CA ASN A 96 8.34 10.10 -1.47
C ASN A 96 8.27 11.29 -2.44
N GLU A 97 8.54 12.50 -1.95
CA GLU A 97 8.57 13.75 -2.73
C GLU A 97 9.61 13.68 -3.88
N GLU A 98 10.72 13.01 -3.64
CA GLU A 98 11.85 12.92 -4.57
C GLU A 98 11.76 11.70 -5.49
N GLY A 99 10.68 10.90 -5.39
CA GLY A 99 10.63 9.57 -6.00
C GLY A 99 10.83 9.58 -7.52
N LEU A 100 10.32 10.61 -8.22
CA LEU A 100 10.54 10.78 -9.67
C LEU A 100 11.99 11.17 -9.99
N LEU A 101 12.59 12.06 -9.19
CA LEU A 101 14.00 12.46 -9.33
C LEU A 101 14.94 11.27 -9.12
N MET A 102 14.59 10.42 -8.16
CA MET A 102 15.30 9.17 -7.85
C MET A 102 15.02 8.04 -8.85
N ARG A 103 14.15 8.25 -9.85
CA ARG A 103 13.74 7.24 -10.84
C ARG A 103 13.16 5.97 -10.21
N LEU A 104 12.42 6.12 -9.11
CA LEU A 104 11.73 5.00 -8.48
C LEU A 104 10.67 4.43 -9.42
N SER A 105 10.39 3.13 -9.27
CA SER A 105 9.40 2.44 -10.09
C SER A 105 7.97 2.76 -9.67
N LEU A 106 7.04 2.77 -10.63
CA LEU A 106 5.61 2.93 -10.37
C LEU A 106 5.12 1.87 -9.40
N ASN A 107 4.41 2.30 -8.35
CA ASN A 107 3.74 1.40 -7.45
C ASN A 107 2.43 0.92 -8.08
N LYS A 108 2.51 -0.24 -8.74
CA LYS A 108 1.37 -0.80 -9.47
C LYS A 108 0.20 -1.15 -8.55
N ILE A 109 0.46 -1.56 -7.30
CA ILE A 109 -0.61 -1.80 -6.33
C ILE A 109 -1.34 -0.50 -6.03
N SER A 110 -0.63 0.57 -5.65
CA SER A 110 -1.28 1.83 -5.31
C SER A 110 -2.09 2.39 -6.49
N SER A 111 -1.55 2.27 -7.71
CA SER A 111 -2.22 2.74 -8.92
C SER A 111 -3.45 1.92 -9.28
N SER A 112 -3.32 0.59 -9.37
CA SER A 112 -4.39 -0.29 -9.88
C SER A 112 -5.49 -0.52 -8.85
N VAL A 113 -5.16 -0.53 -7.57
CA VAL A 113 -6.11 -0.85 -6.50
C VAL A 113 -6.72 0.39 -5.87
N PHE A 114 -5.90 1.42 -5.66
CA PHE A 114 -6.30 2.62 -4.91
C PHE A 114 -6.43 3.87 -5.80
N GLY A 115 -6.10 3.80 -7.10
CA GLY A 115 -6.08 4.96 -7.99
C GLY A 115 -4.99 5.98 -7.64
N ILE A 116 -3.97 5.57 -6.88
CA ILE A 116 -2.87 6.43 -6.43
C ILE A 116 -1.69 6.24 -7.38
N HIS A 117 -1.48 7.20 -8.27
CA HIS A 117 -0.42 7.17 -9.27
C HIS A 117 0.88 7.76 -8.67
N ALA A 118 1.59 6.95 -7.89
CA ALA A 118 2.85 7.32 -7.24
C ALA A 118 3.96 6.30 -7.51
N VAL A 119 5.20 6.74 -7.41
CA VAL A 119 6.39 5.89 -7.53
C VAL A 119 6.97 5.56 -6.15
N GLY A 120 7.67 4.43 -6.02
CA GLY A 120 8.25 4.00 -4.75
C GLY A 120 7.22 3.49 -3.74
N ASN A 121 7.58 3.55 -2.47
CA ASN A 121 6.69 3.13 -1.39
C ASN A 121 5.54 4.15 -1.20
N VAL A 122 4.33 3.66 -0.99
CA VAL A 122 3.14 4.48 -0.72
C VAL A 122 2.56 4.05 0.61
N LEU A 123 2.27 5.02 1.48
CA LEU A 123 1.76 4.78 2.82
C LEU A 123 0.36 5.40 2.97
N ILE A 124 -0.63 4.60 3.35
CA ILE A 124 -1.96 5.08 3.78
C ILE A 124 -1.96 5.11 5.30
N VAL A 125 -2.10 6.30 5.89
CA VAL A 125 -1.99 6.52 7.34
C VAL A 125 -3.27 7.15 7.86
N PRO A 126 -3.96 6.55 8.85
CA PRO A 126 -5.03 7.22 9.57
C PRO A 126 -4.56 8.57 10.14
N LYS A 127 -5.30 9.66 9.90
CA LYS A 127 -4.85 11.03 10.25
C LYS A 127 -4.51 11.19 11.74
N LYS A 128 -5.21 10.45 12.60
CA LYS A 128 -4.98 10.46 14.05
C LYS A 128 -3.64 9.86 14.49
N LEU A 129 -2.96 9.13 13.63
CA LEU A 129 -1.63 8.55 13.87
C LEU A 129 -0.50 9.47 13.41
N ILE A 130 -0.80 10.66 12.92
CA ILE A 130 0.18 11.68 12.55
C ILE A 130 0.21 12.73 13.67
N ARG A 131 1.41 13.23 13.97
CA ARG A 131 1.62 14.29 14.97
C ARG A 131 1.03 15.61 14.53
#